data_AF-A0A525JY78-F1
#
_entry.id   AF-A0A525JY78-F1
#
_cell.length_a   1.000
_cell.length_b   1.000
_cell.length_c   1.000
_cell.angle_alpha   90.00
_cell.angle_beta   90.00
_cell.angle_gamma   90.00
#
_symmetry.space_group_name_H-M   'P 1'
#
loop_
_entity.id
_entity.type
_entity.pdbx_description
1 polymer ?
#
loop_
_entity_poly.entity_id
_entity_poly.type
_entity_poly.pdbx_seq_one_letter_code
_entity_poly.pdbx_strand_id
1 'polypeptide(L)'
;MLRTTIIASLLASSAITLAVATPAAAGTTERAREAIAAAEAKIHTAETLGAYGDSPRNIAEARAALAAAQRDFDNDHRDRAIEDGVRAQGLADAAIGISQQHKNDALASAHEAERATAEAARDQVAAARGQAADAQDQAVTAQQQAAQAQQQAAAANARADTAQQSAAASAADAEAARNAAALAAQTPPPAPQVETTTTTTKPAHRVTHTTVTHHTTTTGVTSTAPSEQVTTTTKVTPQ
;
A
#
# COMPACT_ATOMS: atom_id res chain seq x y z
N MET A 1 -21.81 -23.79 -4.18
CA MET A 1 -21.25 -24.43 -5.39
C MET A 1 -20.11 -25.33 -4.96
N LEU A 2 -20.40 -26.63 -4.83
CA LEU A 2 -19.44 -27.68 -4.48
C LEU A 2 -18.71 -28.15 -5.73
N ARG A 3 -17.37 -28.30 -5.66
CA ARG A 3 -16.63 -29.29 -6.46
C ARG A 3 -15.47 -29.87 -5.65
N THR A 4 -15.77 -31.03 -5.08
CA THR A 4 -14.91 -32.12 -4.62
C THR A 4 -14.02 -32.62 -5.76
N THR A 5 -12.72 -32.86 -5.53
CA THR A 5 -12.04 -34.08 -6.05
C THR A 5 -10.82 -34.42 -5.21
N ILE A 6 -10.87 -35.63 -4.66
CA ILE A 6 -9.86 -36.32 -3.85
C ILE A 6 -8.84 -36.93 -4.81
N ILE A 7 -7.54 -36.71 -4.60
CA ILE A 7 -6.47 -37.56 -5.17
C ILE A 7 -5.77 -38.23 -3.99
N ALA A 8 -6.39 -39.29 -3.51
CA ALA A 8 -5.76 -40.34 -2.74
C ALA A 8 -5.60 -41.51 -3.70
N SER A 9 -4.36 -41.83 -4.11
CA SER A 9 -4.08 -43.01 -4.94
C SER A 9 -2.62 -43.44 -4.85
N LEU A 10 -2.45 -44.65 -4.31
CA LEU A 10 -1.46 -45.66 -4.72
C LEU A 10 0.01 -45.48 -4.31
N LEU A 11 0.29 -45.72 -3.03
CA LEU A 11 1.54 -46.36 -2.59
C LEU A 11 1.27 -47.84 -2.29
N ALA A 12 1.15 -48.63 -3.36
CA ALA A 12 1.20 -50.09 -3.33
C ALA A 12 2.37 -50.52 -4.21
N SER A 13 3.59 -50.26 -3.75
CA SER A 13 4.80 -50.75 -4.40
C SER A 13 5.11 -52.14 -3.88
N SER A 14 4.71 -53.10 -4.70
CA SER A 14 5.05 -54.50 -4.72
C SER A 14 6.51 -54.75 -4.32
N ALA A 15 6.70 -55.63 -3.32
CA ALA A 15 7.97 -56.27 -3.05
C ALA A 15 8.32 -57.19 -4.24
N ILE A 16 9.13 -56.71 -5.17
CA ILE A 16 9.79 -57.56 -6.16
C ILE A 16 10.91 -58.29 -5.41
N THR A 17 10.62 -59.52 -5.02
CA THR A 17 11.60 -60.51 -4.57
C THR A 17 12.61 -60.74 -5.69
N LEU A 18 13.76 -60.06 -5.60
CA LEU A 18 14.91 -60.31 -6.43
C LEU A 18 15.51 -61.67 -6.01
N ALA A 19 15.07 -62.74 -6.67
CA ALA A 19 15.73 -64.03 -6.62
C ALA A 19 17.10 -63.86 -7.31
N VAL A 20 18.13 -63.54 -6.52
CA VAL A 20 19.52 -63.53 -6.97
C VAL A 20 19.96 -64.99 -7.11
N ALA A 21 19.57 -65.63 -8.21
CA ALA A 21 20.20 -66.85 -8.65
C ALA A 21 21.66 -66.50 -8.98
N THR A 22 22.58 -66.85 -8.08
CA THR A 22 24.01 -66.74 -8.31
C THR A 22 24.39 -67.50 -9.59
N PRO A 23 24.91 -66.85 -10.65
CA PRO A 23 25.28 -67.54 -11.87
C PRO A 23 26.65 -68.17 -11.66
N ALA A 24 26.70 -69.33 -10.99
CA ALA A 24 27.95 -70.06 -10.76
C ALA A 24 28.40 -70.90 -11.96
N ALA A 25 27.73 -70.82 -13.13
CA ALA A 25 28.09 -71.61 -14.31
C ALA A 25 27.80 -70.92 -15.66
N ALA A 26 27.66 -69.59 -15.71
CA ALA A 26 27.64 -68.88 -16.99
C ALA A 26 29.08 -68.78 -17.53
N GLY A 27 29.31 -69.36 -18.72
CA GLY A 27 30.59 -69.26 -19.42
C GLY A 27 31.03 -67.80 -19.59
N THR A 28 32.34 -67.56 -19.69
CA THR A 28 32.93 -66.22 -19.86
C THR A 28 32.32 -65.45 -21.05
N THR A 29 31.96 -66.17 -22.12
CA THR A 29 31.23 -65.63 -23.28
C THR A 29 29.90 -65.00 -22.90
N GLU A 30 29.09 -65.67 -22.07
CA GLU A 30 27.76 -65.18 -21.71
C GLU A 30 27.87 -63.97 -20.77
N ARG A 31 28.80 -64.03 -19.81
CA ARG A 31 29.11 -62.90 -18.93
C ARG A 31 29.57 -61.65 -19.71
N ALA A 32 30.37 -61.84 -20.76
CA ALA A 32 30.81 -60.73 -21.60
C ALA A 32 29.66 -60.12 -22.41
N ARG A 33 28.74 -60.93 -22.95
CA ARG A 33 27.53 -60.41 -23.63
C ARG A 33 26.64 -59.64 -22.67
N GLU A 34 26.42 -60.18 -21.48
CA GLU A 34 25.61 -59.55 -20.44
C GLU A 34 26.20 -58.19 -20.04
N ALA A 35 27.52 -58.12 -19.83
CA ALA A 35 28.20 -56.87 -19.47
C ALA A 35 28.05 -55.79 -20.55
N ILE A 36 28.24 -56.15 -21.83
CA ILE A 36 28.08 -55.25 -22.99
C ILE A 36 26.63 -54.79 -23.11
N ALA A 37 25.66 -55.70 -23.05
CA ALA A 37 24.23 -55.37 -23.15
C ALA A 37 23.78 -54.44 -22.00
N ALA A 38 24.24 -54.70 -20.78
CA ALA A 38 23.95 -53.83 -19.64
C ALA A 38 24.64 -52.46 -19.75
N ALA A 39 25.86 -52.38 -20.30
CA ALA A 39 26.52 -51.11 -20.59
C ALA A 39 25.75 -50.29 -21.65
N GLU A 40 25.30 -50.93 -22.74
CA GLU A 40 24.46 -50.32 -23.77
C GLU A 40 23.16 -49.77 -23.18
N ALA A 41 22.46 -50.57 -22.39
CA ALA A 41 21.21 -50.17 -21.75
C ALA A 41 21.40 -48.96 -20.81
N LYS A 42 22.49 -48.92 -20.03
CA LYS A 42 22.81 -47.79 -19.14
C LYS A 42 23.19 -46.54 -19.91
N ILE A 43 24.01 -46.65 -20.96
CA ILE A 43 24.37 -45.52 -21.82
C ILE A 43 23.11 -44.94 -22.48
N HIS A 44 22.25 -45.79 -23.04
CA HIS A 44 20.98 -45.35 -23.61
C HIS A 44 20.06 -44.68 -22.57
N THR A 45 20.00 -45.22 -21.34
CA THR A 45 19.25 -44.61 -20.24
C THR A 45 19.81 -43.25 -19.87
N ALA A 46 21.13 -43.11 -19.76
CA ALA A 46 21.79 -41.85 -19.47
C ALA A 46 21.49 -40.79 -20.56
N GLU A 47 21.48 -41.20 -21.83
CA GLU A 47 21.13 -40.33 -22.95
C GLU A 47 19.66 -39.90 -22.92
N THR A 48 18.74 -40.84 -22.64
CA THR A 48 17.30 -40.56 -22.49
C THR A 48 17.03 -39.59 -21.34
N LEU A 49 17.83 -39.67 -20.27
CA LEU A 49 17.76 -38.76 -19.12
C LEU A 49 18.41 -37.40 -19.38
N GLY A 50 19.06 -37.21 -20.53
CA GLY A 50 19.71 -35.94 -20.89
C GLY A 50 21.14 -35.78 -20.35
N ALA A 51 21.77 -36.84 -19.81
CA ALA A 51 23.11 -36.78 -19.23
C ALA A 51 24.20 -36.35 -20.22
N TYR A 52 23.92 -36.39 -21.52
CA TYR A 52 24.81 -35.86 -22.56
C TYR A 52 25.06 -34.35 -22.40
N GLY A 53 24.06 -33.58 -21.97
CA GLY A 53 24.21 -32.15 -21.73
C GLY A 53 25.01 -31.84 -20.45
N ASP A 54 24.85 -32.68 -19.43
CA ASP A 54 25.47 -32.48 -18.11
C ASP A 54 26.90 -33.00 -18.01
N SER A 55 27.18 -34.14 -18.66
CA SER A 55 28.48 -34.81 -18.59
C SER A 55 28.88 -35.42 -19.93
N PRO A 56 29.13 -34.59 -20.96
CA PRO A 56 29.47 -35.07 -22.30
C PRO A 56 30.74 -35.91 -22.31
N ARG A 57 31.70 -35.60 -21.41
CA ARG A 57 32.95 -36.35 -21.27
C ARG A 57 32.71 -37.77 -20.76
N ASN A 58 31.91 -37.97 -19.72
CA ASN A 58 31.66 -39.30 -19.17
C ASN A 58 30.88 -40.18 -20.15
N ILE A 59 29.91 -39.61 -20.88
CA ILE A 59 29.18 -40.36 -21.93
C ILE A 59 30.09 -40.71 -23.11
N ALA A 60 30.97 -39.80 -23.54
CA ALA A 60 31.95 -40.10 -24.59
C ALA A 60 32.94 -41.19 -24.17
N GLU A 61 33.47 -41.13 -22.94
CA GLU A 61 34.35 -42.15 -22.37
C GLU A 61 33.62 -43.50 -22.18
N ALA A 62 32.35 -43.49 -21.77
CA ALA A 62 31.53 -44.69 -21.65
C ALA A 62 31.31 -45.37 -23.02
N ARG A 63 30.98 -44.59 -24.06
CA ARG A 63 30.84 -45.10 -25.44
C ARG A 63 32.16 -45.63 -26.00
N ALA A 64 33.27 -44.96 -25.72
CA ALA A 64 34.61 -45.43 -26.12
C ALA A 64 34.98 -46.75 -25.43
N ALA A 65 34.67 -46.89 -24.14
CA ALA A 65 34.86 -48.13 -23.38
C ALA A 65 33.96 -49.26 -23.90
N LEU A 66 32.69 -48.97 -24.24
CA LEU A 66 31.80 -49.95 -24.85
C LEU A 66 32.32 -50.43 -26.21
N ALA A 67 32.81 -49.52 -27.07
CA ALA A 67 33.40 -49.89 -28.36
C ALA A 67 34.71 -50.69 -28.21
N ALA A 68 35.47 -50.48 -27.13
CA ALA A 68 36.60 -51.33 -26.79
C ALA A 68 36.14 -52.73 -26.34
N ALA A 69 35.14 -52.81 -25.48
CA ALA A 69 34.54 -54.07 -25.03
C ALA A 69 34.01 -54.92 -26.19
N GLN A 70 33.29 -54.31 -27.14
CA GLN A 70 32.79 -54.98 -28.35
C GLN A 70 33.94 -55.53 -29.21
N ARG A 71 34.99 -54.73 -29.45
CA ARG A 71 36.16 -55.19 -30.20
C ARG A 71 36.89 -56.35 -29.51
N ASP A 72 37.08 -56.28 -28.20
CA ASP A 72 37.73 -57.37 -27.45
C ASP A 72 36.87 -58.64 -27.44
N PHE A 73 35.54 -58.51 -27.40
CA PHE A 73 34.62 -59.62 -27.51
C PHE A 73 34.72 -60.33 -28.87
N ASP A 74 34.81 -59.57 -29.97
CA ASP A 74 34.94 -60.08 -31.33
C ASP A 74 36.31 -60.76 -31.59
N ASN A 75 37.35 -60.34 -30.86
CA ASN A 75 38.69 -60.95 -30.90
C ASN A 75 38.87 -62.09 -29.86
N ASP A 76 37.79 -62.62 -29.31
CA ASP A 76 37.77 -63.68 -28.28
C ASP A 76 38.48 -63.34 -26.94
N HIS A 77 38.78 -62.07 -26.66
CA HIS A 77 39.32 -61.58 -25.39
C HIS A 77 38.20 -61.31 -24.37
N ARG A 78 37.47 -62.36 -23.95
CA ARG A 78 36.26 -62.26 -23.11
C ARG A 78 36.49 -61.52 -21.78
N ASP A 79 37.61 -61.75 -21.10
CA ASP A 79 37.88 -61.13 -19.79
C ASP A 79 38.09 -59.62 -19.92
N ARG A 80 38.81 -59.16 -20.95
CA ARG A 80 38.98 -57.72 -21.24
C ARG A 80 37.67 -57.06 -21.63
N ALA A 81 36.84 -57.77 -22.42
CA ALA A 81 35.51 -57.28 -22.79
C ALA A 81 34.61 -57.06 -21.55
N ILE A 82 34.70 -57.95 -20.54
CA ILE A 82 33.99 -57.78 -19.26
C ILE A 82 34.50 -56.54 -18.52
N GLU A 83 35.83 -56.37 -18.40
CA GLU A 83 36.43 -55.22 -17.71
C GLU A 83 36.04 -53.87 -18.35
N ASP A 84 36.17 -53.76 -19.68
CA ASP A 84 35.78 -52.56 -20.41
C ASP A 84 34.26 -52.30 -20.35
N GLY A 85 33.45 -53.36 -20.38
CA GLY A 85 32.00 -53.27 -20.20
C GLY A 85 31.60 -52.73 -18.82
N VAL A 86 32.21 -53.25 -17.75
CA VAL A 86 31.99 -52.74 -16.38
C VAL A 86 32.48 -51.30 -16.24
N ARG A 87 33.62 -50.94 -16.85
CA ARG A 87 34.08 -49.54 -16.89
C ARG A 87 33.05 -48.63 -17.57
N ALA A 88 32.50 -49.06 -18.70
CA ALA A 88 31.46 -48.31 -19.41
C ALA A 88 30.20 -48.11 -18.54
N GLN A 89 29.77 -49.15 -17.81
CA GLN A 89 28.64 -49.05 -16.86
C GLN A 89 28.90 -48.03 -15.75
N GLY A 90 30.09 -48.06 -15.13
CA GLY A 90 30.45 -47.13 -14.06
C GLY A 90 30.48 -45.68 -14.53
N LEU A 91 30.97 -45.43 -15.75
CA LEU A 91 30.95 -44.09 -16.36
C LEU A 91 29.52 -43.62 -16.68
N ALA A 92 28.67 -44.52 -17.17
CA ALA A 92 27.26 -44.21 -17.43
C ALA A 92 26.49 -43.90 -16.13
N ASP A 93 26.69 -44.68 -15.07
CA ASP A 93 26.08 -44.44 -13.76
C ASP A 93 26.54 -43.09 -13.17
N ALA A 94 27.84 -42.76 -13.30
CA ALA A 94 28.37 -41.47 -12.87
C ALA A 94 27.71 -40.30 -13.63
N ALA A 95 27.54 -40.43 -14.94
CA ALA A 95 26.86 -39.44 -15.76
C ALA A 95 25.38 -39.27 -15.34
N ILE A 96 24.68 -40.36 -15.06
CA ILE A 96 23.30 -40.35 -14.55
C ILE A 96 23.22 -39.64 -13.19
N GLY A 97 24.16 -39.92 -12.28
CA GLY A 97 24.23 -39.30 -10.96
C GLY A 97 24.41 -37.78 -11.04
N ILE A 98 25.37 -37.32 -11.86
CA ILE A 98 25.63 -35.89 -12.09
C ILE A 98 24.40 -35.20 -12.69
N SER A 99 23.76 -35.81 -13.70
CA SER A 99 22.56 -35.25 -14.33
C SER A 99 21.39 -35.11 -13.34
N GLN A 100 21.17 -36.12 -12.50
CA GLN A 100 20.15 -36.04 -11.44
C GLN A 100 20.47 -34.96 -10.41
N GLN A 101 21.74 -34.81 -10.02
CA GLN A 101 22.17 -33.75 -9.12
C GLN A 101 21.89 -32.36 -9.73
N HIS A 102 22.33 -32.12 -10.96
CA HIS A 102 22.06 -30.86 -11.66
C HIS A 102 20.57 -30.56 -11.78
N LYS A 103 19.75 -31.57 -12.08
CA LYS A 103 18.29 -31.41 -12.14
C LYS A 103 17.70 -31.01 -10.79
N ASN A 104 18.16 -31.63 -9.70
CA ASN A 104 17.72 -31.28 -8.35
C ASN A 104 18.16 -29.85 -7.96
N ASP A 105 19.40 -29.47 -8.30
CA ASP A 105 19.92 -28.13 -8.05
C ASP A 105 19.15 -27.06 -8.85
N ALA A 106 18.81 -27.36 -10.10
CA ALA A 106 17.99 -26.50 -10.94
C ALA A 106 16.56 -26.34 -10.39
N LEU A 107 15.94 -27.42 -9.90
CA LEU A 107 14.63 -27.37 -9.26
C LEU A 107 14.67 -26.58 -7.94
N ALA A 108 15.71 -26.77 -7.12
CA ALA A 108 15.90 -26.01 -5.90
C ALA A 108 16.03 -24.50 -6.19
N SER A 109 16.83 -24.14 -7.20
CA SER A 109 17.00 -22.76 -7.66
C SER A 109 15.69 -22.16 -8.20
N ALA A 110 14.91 -22.93 -8.95
CA ALA A 110 13.60 -22.50 -9.45
C ALA A 110 12.62 -22.22 -8.29
N HIS A 111 12.56 -23.09 -7.29
CA HIS A 111 11.71 -22.89 -6.11
C HIS A 111 12.15 -21.69 -5.26
N GLU A 112 13.45 -21.42 -5.17
CA GLU A 112 13.95 -20.22 -4.51
C GLU A 112 13.51 -18.95 -5.26
N ALA A 113 13.63 -18.93 -6.59
CA ALA A 113 13.16 -17.83 -7.43
C ALA A 113 11.64 -17.61 -7.33
N GLU A 114 10.86 -18.69 -7.28
CA GLU A 114 9.40 -18.63 -7.06
C GLU A 114 9.07 -18.03 -5.68
N ARG A 115 9.78 -18.42 -4.63
CA ARG A 115 9.60 -17.86 -3.29
C ARG A 115 9.93 -16.37 -3.24
N ALA A 116 11.06 -15.96 -3.83
CA ALA A 116 11.44 -14.56 -3.92
C ALA A 116 10.40 -13.74 -4.69
N THR A 117 9.85 -14.29 -5.78
CA THR A 117 8.78 -13.63 -6.56
C THR A 117 7.49 -13.52 -5.75
N ALA A 118 7.12 -14.57 -5.01
CA ALA A 118 5.93 -14.56 -4.17
C ALA A 118 6.06 -13.57 -3.00
N GLU A 119 7.24 -13.42 -2.41
CA GLU A 119 7.52 -12.42 -1.38
C GLU A 119 7.41 -11.00 -1.94
N ALA A 120 8.06 -10.72 -3.08
CA ALA A 120 7.94 -9.42 -3.75
C ALA A 120 6.47 -9.08 -4.09
N ALA A 121 5.68 -10.06 -4.53
CA ALA A 121 4.26 -9.85 -4.79
C ALA A 121 3.46 -9.53 -3.50
N ARG A 122 3.80 -10.15 -2.36
CA ARG A 122 3.16 -9.83 -1.07
C ARG A 122 3.48 -8.41 -0.62
N ASP A 123 4.72 -7.99 -0.77
CA ASP A 123 5.16 -6.63 -0.43
C ASP A 123 4.45 -5.58 -1.29
N GLN A 124 4.30 -5.84 -2.59
CA GLN A 124 3.54 -4.97 -3.49
C GLN A 124 2.06 -4.86 -3.07
N VAL A 125 1.42 -5.96 -2.69
CA VAL A 125 0.04 -5.94 -2.20
C VAL A 125 -0.07 -5.19 -0.88
N ALA A 126 0.90 -5.34 0.03
CA ALA A 126 0.92 -4.60 1.29
C ALA A 126 1.08 -3.08 1.05
N ALA A 127 1.98 -2.68 0.16
CA ALA A 127 2.18 -1.29 -0.22
C ALA A 127 0.91 -0.68 -0.86
N ALA A 128 0.28 -1.40 -1.79
CA ALA A 128 -0.97 -0.96 -2.42
C ALA A 128 -2.11 -0.79 -1.41
N ARG A 129 -2.19 -1.66 -0.41
CA ARG A 129 -3.16 -1.53 0.70
C ARG A 129 -2.88 -0.31 1.56
N GLY A 130 -1.61 -0.01 1.85
CA GLY A 130 -1.22 1.21 2.56
C GLY A 130 -1.67 2.47 1.81
N GLN A 131 -1.37 2.55 0.52
CA GLN A 131 -1.79 3.67 -0.33
C GLN A 131 -3.31 3.83 -0.39
N ALA A 132 -4.05 2.72 -0.44
CA ALA A 132 -5.52 2.74 -0.43
C ALA A 132 -6.09 3.25 0.91
N ALA A 133 -5.43 2.95 2.03
CA ALA A 133 -5.81 3.47 3.34
C ALA A 133 -5.54 4.99 3.43
N ASP A 134 -4.36 5.43 3.02
CA ASP A 134 -4.01 6.87 3.00
C ASP A 134 -4.99 7.68 2.14
N ALA A 135 -5.38 7.13 0.98
CA ALA A 135 -6.37 7.76 0.11
C ALA A 135 -7.77 7.86 0.76
N GLN A 136 -8.16 6.87 1.55
CA GLN A 136 -9.42 6.91 2.31
C GLN A 136 -9.38 7.99 3.41
N ASP A 137 -8.28 8.09 4.15
CA ASP A 137 -8.11 9.09 5.19
C ASP A 137 -8.13 10.53 4.63
N GLN A 138 -7.50 10.73 3.46
CA GLN A 138 -7.57 11.98 2.73
C GLN A 138 -9.00 12.31 2.28
N ALA A 139 -9.75 11.32 1.78
CA ALA A 139 -11.13 11.50 1.39
C ALA A 139 -12.03 11.88 2.58
N VAL A 140 -11.83 11.26 3.74
CA VAL A 140 -12.56 11.61 4.98
C VAL A 140 -12.22 13.04 5.41
N THR A 141 -10.95 13.42 5.37
CA THR A 141 -10.52 14.78 5.72
C THR A 141 -11.15 15.82 4.79
N ALA A 142 -11.15 15.57 3.48
CA ALA A 142 -11.78 16.45 2.50
C ALA A 142 -13.29 16.58 2.72
N GLN A 143 -13.99 15.49 3.08
CA GLN A 143 -15.42 15.53 3.41
C GLN A 143 -15.70 16.36 4.65
N GLN A 144 -14.87 16.25 5.69
CA GLN A 144 -15.01 17.06 6.91
C GLN A 144 -14.81 18.56 6.62
N GLN A 145 -13.81 18.90 5.81
CA GLN A 145 -13.56 20.27 5.38
C GLN A 145 -14.73 20.83 4.57
N ALA A 146 -15.30 20.03 3.66
CA ALA A 146 -16.47 20.42 2.88
C ALA A 146 -17.68 20.68 3.78
N ALA A 147 -17.93 19.83 4.78
CA ALA A 147 -19.01 20.01 5.75
C ALA A 147 -18.82 21.29 6.59
N GLN A 148 -17.59 21.58 7.03
CA GLN A 148 -17.27 22.81 7.75
C GLN A 148 -17.52 24.05 6.88
N ALA A 149 -17.09 24.02 5.62
CA ALA A 149 -17.32 25.12 4.67
C ALA A 149 -18.82 25.38 4.45
N GLN A 150 -19.62 24.32 4.35
CA GLN A 150 -21.09 24.44 4.25
C GLN A 150 -21.71 25.08 5.49
N GLN A 151 -21.27 24.70 6.69
CA GLN A 151 -21.73 25.31 7.94
C GLN A 151 -21.36 26.79 8.02
N GLN A 152 -20.15 27.15 7.62
CA GLN A 152 -19.70 28.55 7.57
C GLN A 152 -20.52 29.38 6.59
N ALA A 153 -20.81 28.83 5.40
CA ALA A 153 -21.66 29.48 4.42
C ALA A 153 -23.09 29.70 4.95
N ALA A 154 -23.69 28.68 5.59
CA ALA A 154 -25.01 28.80 6.21
C ALA A 154 -25.03 29.87 7.32
N ALA A 155 -23.99 29.91 8.17
CA ALA A 155 -23.87 30.93 9.21
C ALA A 155 -23.67 32.34 8.63
N ALA A 156 -22.92 32.48 7.53
CA ALA A 156 -22.77 33.74 6.83
C ALA A 156 -24.09 34.24 6.23
N ASN A 157 -24.88 33.35 5.63
CA ASN A 157 -26.20 33.66 5.09
C ASN A 157 -27.16 34.12 6.20
N ALA A 158 -27.22 33.42 7.34
CA ALA A 158 -28.06 33.81 8.47
C ALA A 158 -27.70 35.20 9.03
N ARG A 159 -26.40 35.55 9.07
CA ARG A 159 -25.95 36.90 9.44
C ARG A 159 -26.39 37.95 8.42
N ALA A 160 -26.32 37.63 7.13
CA ALA A 160 -26.78 38.52 6.07
C ALA A 160 -28.28 38.81 6.20
N ASP A 161 -29.10 37.79 6.44
CA ASP A 161 -30.55 37.94 6.64
C ASP A 161 -30.87 38.83 7.87
N THR A 162 -30.15 38.62 8.97
CA THR A 162 -30.29 39.44 10.18
C THR A 162 -29.91 40.90 9.94
N ALA A 163 -28.84 41.13 9.18
CA ALA A 163 -28.40 42.47 8.80
C ALA A 163 -29.45 43.16 7.90
N GLN A 164 -30.05 42.44 6.96
CA GLN A 164 -31.15 42.96 6.13
C GLN A 164 -32.38 43.34 6.95
N GLN A 165 -32.78 42.50 7.92
CA GLN A 165 -33.90 42.80 8.81
C GLN A 165 -33.63 44.04 9.68
N SER A 166 -32.41 44.16 10.21
CA SER A 166 -31.99 45.32 11.01
C SER A 166 -31.95 46.61 10.19
N ALA A 167 -31.51 46.53 8.93
CA ALA A 167 -31.54 47.65 8.01
C ALA A 167 -32.99 48.09 7.69
N ALA A 168 -33.90 47.14 7.47
CA ALA A 168 -35.32 47.42 7.26
C ALA A 168 -35.99 48.07 8.49
N ALA A 169 -35.71 47.58 9.69
CA ALA A 169 -36.20 48.17 10.94
C ALA A 169 -35.68 49.61 11.13
N SER A 170 -34.38 49.83 10.91
CA SER A 170 -33.76 51.16 10.99
C SER A 170 -34.36 52.15 9.98
N ALA A 171 -34.73 51.67 8.78
CA ALA A 171 -35.40 52.48 7.77
C ALA A 171 -36.82 52.88 8.22
N ALA A 172 -37.58 51.95 8.80
CA ALA A 172 -38.92 52.22 9.34
C ALA A 172 -38.88 53.21 10.52
N ASP A 173 -37.93 53.08 11.44
CA ASP A 173 -37.75 54.01 12.56
C ASP A 173 -37.41 55.43 12.06
N ALA A 174 -36.55 55.53 11.03
CA ALA A 174 -36.21 56.81 10.41
C ALA A 174 -37.43 57.46 9.73
N GLU A 175 -38.32 56.68 9.09
CA GLU A 175 -39.59 57.17 8.55
C GLU A 175 -40.54 57.65 9.63
N ALA A 176 -40.69 56.89 10.73
CA ALA A 176 -41.51 57.27 11.87
C ALA A 176 -41.02 58.59 12.51
N ALA A 177 -39.70 58.73 12.69
CA ALA A 177 -39.09 59.96 13.20
C ALA A 177 -39.35 61.17 12.29
N ARG A 178 -39.23 60.99 10.96
CA ARG A 178 -39.57 62.04 9.98
C ARG A 178 -41.03 62.46 10.05
N ASN A 179 -41.95 61.51 10.16
CA ASN A 179 -43.39 61.80 10.29
C ASN A 179 -43.71 62.53 11.60
N ALA A 180 -43.10 62.12 12.71
CA ALA A 180 -43.25 62.79 14.00
C ALA A 180 -42.74 64.23 13.96
N ALA A 181 -41.59 64.47 13.33
CA ALA A 181 -41.05 65.81 13.13
C ALA A 181 -41.96 66.69 12.27
N ALA A 182 -42.54 66.14 11.19
CA ALA A 182 -43.49 66.85 10.34
C ALA A 182 -44.80 67.22 11.06
N LEU A 183 -45.28 66.36 11.96
CA LEU A 183 -46.45 66.64 12.78
C LEU A 183 -46.17 67.73 13.82
N ALA A 184 -45.00 67.66 14.48
CA ALA A 184 -44.58 68.67 15.46
C ALA A 184 -44.45 70.07 14.85
N ALA A 185 -44.02 70.17 13.59
CA ALA A 185 -43.93 71.43 12.86
C ALA A 185 -45.29 72.09 12.56
N GLN A 186 -46.40 71.34 12.60
CA GLN A 186 -47.74 71.87 12.36
C GLN A 186 -48.41 72.43 13.62
N THR A 187 -47.94 72.02 14.81
CA THR A 187 -48.41 72.58 16.09
C THR A 187 -47.73 73.92 16.37
N PRO A 188 -48.48 75.04 16.45
CA PRO A 188 -47.92 76.36 16.77
C PRO A 188 -47.24 76.31 18.14
N PRO A 189 -46.02 76.85 18.30
CA PRO A 189 -45.35 76.86 19.59
C PRO A 189 -46.21 77.63 20.62
N PRO A 190 -46.43 77.09 21.82
CA PRO A 190 -47.01 77.87 22.91
C PRO A 190 -46.14 79.11 23.17
N ALA A 191 -46.80 80.24 23.42
CA ALA A 191 -46.16 81.54 23.60
C ALA A 191 -45.02 81.46 24.64
N PRO A 192 -43.84 82.04 24.37
CA PRO A 192 -42.68 81.91 25.24
C PRO A 192 -42.92 82.62 26.58
N GLN A 193 -42.81 81.88 27.69
CA GLN A 193 -42.48 82.45 29.00
C GLN A 193 -40.98 82.22 29.21
N VAL A 194 -40.21 83.29 29.05
CA VAL A 194 -38.77 83.31 29.27
C VAL A 194 -38.53 83.49 30.77
N GLU A 195 -38.12 82.43 31.46
CA GLU A 195 -37.38 82.56 32.73
C GLU A 195 -35.94 82.12 32.49
N THR A 196 -35.05 83.11 32.56
CA THR A 196 -33.60 82.93 32.46
C THR A 196 -33.08 82.61 33.86
N THR A 197 -32.79 81.34 34.15
CA THR A 197 -32.06 80.97 35.37
C THR A 197 -30.67 80.49 35.01
N THR A 198 -29.70 81.40 35.14
CA THR A 198 -28.28 81.12 35.02
C THR A 198 -27.80 80.37 36.27
N THR A 199 -27.59 79.06 36.19
CA THR A 199 -26.90 78.32 37.26
C THR A 199 -25.52 77.91 36.77
N THR A 200 -24.50 78.59 37.28
CA THR A 200 -23.08 78.23 37.13
C THR A 200 -22.74 77.12 38.11
N THR A 201 -22.53 75.89 37.62
CA THR A 201 -21.98 74.80 38.43
C THR A 201 -20.56 74.48 37.96
N LYS A 202 -19.59 74.81 38.81
CA LYS A 202 -18.16 74.55 38.65
C LYS A 202 -17.88 73.04 38.65
N PRO A 203 -17.29 72.45 37.61
CA PRO A 203 -16.86 71.05 37.68
C PRO A 203 -15.62 70.92 38.54
N ALA A 204 -15.68 70.03 39.53
CA ALA A 204 -14.51 69.54 40.25
C ALA A 204 -13.80 68.50 39.37
N HIS A 205 -12.53 68.74 39.03
CA HIS A 205 -11.70 67.78 38.32
C HIS A 205 -11.38 66.60 39.25
N ARG A 206 -11.80 65.38 38.87
CA ARG A 206 -11.28 64.14 39.45
C ARG A 206 -10.33 63.51 38.45
N VAL A 207 -9.04 63.58 38.77
CA VAL A 207 -7.99 62.86 38.07
C VAL A 207 -8.03 61.41 38.55
N THR A 208 -8.28 60.46 37.65
CA THR A 208 -7.98 59.04 37.88
C THR A 208 -6.79 58.68 37.00
N HIS A 209 -5.68 58.33 37.65
CA HIS A 209 -4.54 57.71 37.00
C HIS A 209 -4.91 56.27 36.64
N THR A 210 -4.86 55.93 35.34
CA THR A 210 -4.87 54.54 34.89
C THR A 210 -3.45 54.15 34.53
N THR A 211 -2.90 53.21 35.28
CA THR A 211 -1.61 52.58 35.00
C THR A 211 -1.72 51.77 33.70
N VAL A 212 -0.91 52.13 32.72
CA VAL A 212 -0.76 51.37 31.47
C VAL A 212 0.24 50.24 31.72
N THR A 213 -0.22 48.99 31.63
CA THR A 213 0.66 47.83 31.48
C THR A 213 0.85 47.60 29.98
N HIS A 214 2.10 47.68 29.52
CA HIS A 214 2.46 47.37 28.14
C HIS A 214 2.29 45.87 27.86
N HIS A 215 1.46 45.53 26.87
CA HIS A 215 1.65 44.31 26.10
C HIS A 215 1.67 44.63 24.61
N THR A 216 2.73 44.12 23.99
CA THR A 216 3.17 44.40 22.62
C THR A 216 2.23 43.78 21.58
N THR A 217 2.05 44.59 20.54
CA THR A 217 1.25 44.52 19.32
C THR A 217 1.28 43.21 18.52
N THR A 218 0.12 42.82 17.97
CA THR A 218 0.07 42.37 16.56
C THR A 218 -1.17 42.97 15.89
N THR A 219 -0.93 43.48 14.69
CA THR A 219 -1.65 44.54 13.97
C THR A 219 -3.03 44.11 13.47
N GLY A 220 -4.07 44.87 13.82
CA GLY A 220 -5.39 44.84 13.19
C GLY A 220 -5.92 46.26 13.08
N VAL A 221 -6.07 46.76 11.84
CA VAL A 221 -6.49 48.12 11.55
C VAL A 221 -8.01 48.23 11.71
N THR A 222 -8.49 48.95 12.73
CA THR A 222 -9.86 49.46 12.77
C THR A 222 -9.84 50.93 13.21
N SER A 223 -10.29 51.78 12.29
CA SER A 223 -10.50 53.21 12.48
C SER A 223 -11.76 53.42 13.33
N THR A 224 -11.60 53.81 14.59
CA THR A 224 -12.69 54.28 15.44
C THR A 224 -12.60 55.81 15.55
N ALA A 225 -13.54 56.51 14.93
CA ALA A 225 -13.70 57.95 15.08
C ALA A 225 -14.19 58.28 16.52
N PRO A 226 -13.72 59.38 17.14
CA PRO A 226 -14.25 59.81 18.43
C PRO A 226 -15.67 60.36 18.26
N SER A 227 -16.63 59.81 19.01
CA SER A 227 -17.95 60.44 19.16
C SER A 227 -17.88 61.50 20.26
N GLU A 228 -18.22 62.72 19.90
CA GLU A 228 -18.50 63.80 20.84
C GLU A 228 -19.75 63.42 21.65
N GLN A 229 -19.61 63.34 22.97
CA GLN A 229 -20.72 63.05 23.87
C GLN A 229 -21.48 64.35 24.16
N VAL A 230 -22.52 64.62 23.37
CA VAL A 230 -23.47 65.69 23.64
C VAL A 230 -24.53 65.16 24.61
N THR A 231 -24.43 65.54 25.89
CA THR A 231 -25.47 65.24 26.88
C THR A 231 -26.52 66.36 26.85
N THR A 232 -27.67 66.08 26.25
CA THR A 232 -28.85 66.96 26.31
C THR A 232 -29.79 66.43 27.38
N THR A 233 -29.87 67.11 28.53
CA THR A 233 -30.86 66.81 29.58
C THR A 233 -32.05 67.75 29.41
N THR A 234 -33.15 67.21 28.90
CA THR A 234 -34.45 67.91 28.90
C THR A 234 -35.23 67.45 30.11
N LYS A 235 -35.51 68.36 31.06
CA LYS A 235 -36.38 68.09 32.19
C LYS A 235 -37.73 68.75 31.91
N VAL A 236 -38.74 67.93 31.63
CA VAL A 236 -40.13 68.37 31.47
C VAL A 236 -40.87 68.07 32.78
N THR A 237 -41.37 69.10 33.44
CA THR A 237 -42.28 68.95 34.58
C THR A 237 -43.71 69.02 34.04
N PRO A 238 -44.50 67.94 34.10
CA PRO A 238 -45.90 67.99 33.69
C PRO A 238 -46.74 68.69 34.77
N GLN A 239 -47.78 69.42 34.36
CA GLN A 239 -48.93 69.74 35.21
C GLN A 239 -50.04 68.73 34.97
#